data_AF-A0A7C3HI91-F1
#
_entry.id   AF-A0A7C3HI91-F1
#
_cell.length_a   1.000
_cell.length_b   1.000
_cell.length_c   1.000
_cell.angle_alpha   90.00
_cell.angle_beta   90.00
_cell.angle_gamma   90.00
#
_symmetry.space_group_name_H-M   'P 1'
#
loop_
_entity.id
_entity.type
_entity.pdbx_description
1 polymer ?
#
loop_
_entity_poly.entity_id
_entity_poly.type
_entity_poly.pdbx_seq_one_letter_code
_entity_poly.pdbx_strand_id
1 'polypeptide(L)'
;MKEQKKHGFLWLLFLGGLLITVSLMWPEPAAAQCGSSASSCKNCHEVQGEYPVNSDGTNWHEAHAFGDFCEFCHAGNVQATTKEEAHQGMEAPLDNIQASCGNCHAADLDERAGVYAAALGVELGAGGGSDGGSTPGGEPPAAEDTAAPPADTTESGSADTASVSSAPPSDAPSGLVVDDPNVIDYVARYNETALGIKQVNWGDRILWGLIVVTAVFGGAFVIWNERRLRRNRIPVSDEILAEQRQNYPEYPPQVVALLPRLAKLSPTGLNDMYRFLENPAKAETFLHDLNQLDPNLVKDVQKLDRESQALLLALAGSGD
;
A
#
# COMPACT_ATOMS: atom_id res chain seq x y z
N MET A 1 38.86 -19.51 -13.66
CA MET A 1 38.25 -19.74 -12.32
C MET A 1 37.63 -18.49 -11.67
N LYS A 2 38.08 -17.25 -11.93
CA LYS A 2 37.45 -16.03 -11.33
C LYS A 2 36.09 -15.67 -11.91
N GLU A 3 35.85 -15.91 -13.20
CA GLU A 3 34.58 -15.62 -13.87
C GLU A 3 33.42 -16.53 -13.43
N GLN A 4 33.68 -17.83 -13.20
CA GLN A 4 32.63 -18.76 -12.73
C GLN A 4 32.05 -18.41 -11.35
N LYS A 5 32.85 -17.78 -10.45
CA LYS A 5 32.36 -17.36 -9.13
C LYS A 5 31.37 -16.19 -9.20
N LYS A 6 31.49 -15.32 -10.22
CA LYS A 6 30.58 -14.17 -10.40
C LYS A 6 29.19 -14.63 -10.85
N HIS A 7 29.13 -15.61 -11.75
CA HIS A 7 27.86 -16.16 -12.21
C HIS A 7 27.12 -16.93 -11.11
N GLY A 8 27.84 -17.69 -10.27
CA GLY A 8 27.22 -18.39 -9.13
C GLY A 8 26.59 -17.46 -8.11
N PHE A 9 27.23 -16.32 -7.81
CA PHE A 9 26.69 -15.32 -6.88
C PHE A 9 25.45 -14.62 -7.43
N LEU A 10 25.45 -14.26 -8.71
CA LEU A 10 24.28 -13.68 -9.39
C LEU A 10 23.08 -14.64 -9.42
N TRP A 11 23.34 -15.93 -9.64
CA TRP A 11 22.30 -16.95 -9.66
C TRP A 11 21.64 -17.15 -8.28
N LEU A 12 22.44 -17.13 -7.21
CA LEU A 12 21.92 -17.21 -5.83
C LEU A 12 21.05 -16.00 -5.45
N LEU A 13 21.42 -14.79 -5.88
CA LEU A 13 20.59 -13.60 -5.66
C LEU A 13 19.27 -13.67 -6.43
N PHE A 14 19.30 -14.18 -7.66
CA PHE A 14 18.08 -14.34 -8.47
C PHE A 14 17.13 -15.39 -7.86
N LEU A 15 17.65 -16.54 -7.44
CA LEU A 15 16.88 -17.59 -6.76
C LEU A 15 16.31 -17.12 -5.42
N GLY A 16 17.10 -16.38 -4.64
CA GLY A 16 16.65 -15.80 -3.39
C GLY A 16 15.53 -14.78 -3.59
N GLY A 17 15.66 -13.91 -4.60
CA GLY A 17 14.61 -12.96 -4.97
C GLY A 17 13.32 -13.66 -5.41
N LEU A 18 13.43 -14.71 -6.23
CA LEU A 18 12.28 -15.49 -6.70
C LEU A 18 11.54 -16.15 -5.53
N LEU A 19 12.26 -16.77 -4.60
CA LEU A 19 11.68 -17.41 -3.41
C LEU A 19 10.92 -16.42 -2.53
N ILE A 20 11.46 -15.21 -2.34
CA ILE A 20 10.78 -14.14 -1.60
C ILE A 20 9.50 -13.71 -2.32
N THR A 21 9.55 -13.51 -3.64
CA THR A 21 8.35 -13.11 -4.40
C THR A 21 7.24 -14.17 -4.37
N VAL A 22 7.59 -15.46 -4.45
CA VAL A 22 6.61 -16.55 -4.36
C VAL A 22 6.01 -16.63 -2.96
N SER A 23 6.82 -16.41 -1.91
CA SER A 23 6.31 -16.38 -0.54
C SER A 23 5.37 -15.21 -0.26
N LEU A 24 5.55 -14.07 -0.94
CA LEU A 24 4.65 -12.91 -0.83
C LEU A 24 3.35 -13.07 -1.64
N MET A 25 3.31 -14.01 -2.58
CA MET A 25 2.10 -14.33 -3.36
C MET A 25 1.26 -15.44 -2.71
N TRP A 26 1.69 -15.99 -1.57
CA TRP A 26 0.88 -16.96 -0.85
C TRP A 26 -0.31 -16.23 -0.23
N PRO A 27 -1.57 -16.57 -0.60
CA PRO A 27 -2.72 -15.94 0.00
C PRO A 27 -2.78 -16.32 1.47
N GLU A 28 -2.59 -15.34 2.35
CA GLU A 28 -3.00 -15.51 3.74
C GLU A 28 -4.52 -15.53 3.79
N PRO A 29 -5.14 -16.45 4.57
CA PRO A 29 -6.57 -16.35 4.82
C PRO A 29 -6.84 -14.98 5.43
N ALA A 30 -7.73 -14.21 4.80
CA ALA A 30 -8.14 -12.92 5.30
C ALA A 30 -8.80 -13.09 6.68
N ALA A 31 -8.03 -12.97 7.75
CA ALA A 31 -8.57 -12.68 9.06
C ALA A 31 -9.23 -11.30 8.93
N ALA A 32 -10.55 -11.27 9.01
CA ALA A 32 -11.40 -10.14 8.70
C ALA A 32 -10.87 -8.81 9.30
N GLN A 33 -10.24 -7.97 8.47
CA GLN A 33 -10.12 -6.54 8.73
C GLN A 33 -11.39 -5.88 8.20
N CYS A 34 -12.53 -6.18 8.82
CA CYS A 34 -13.74 -5.40 8.63
C CYS A 34 -13.57 -4.11 9.44
N GLY A 35 -13.01 -3.10 8.80
CA GLY A 35 -12.96 -1.75 9.33
C GLY A 35 -14.36 -1.26 9.70
N SER A 36 -14.60 -1.15 11.01
CA SER A 36 -15.48 -0.17 11.67
C SER A 36 -17.00 -0.32 11.69
N SER A 37 -17.65 -1.36 11.15
CA SER A 37 -19.10 -1.53 11.40
C SER A 37 -19.74 -2.90 11.13
N ALA A 38 -19.02 -3.89 10.61
CA ALA A 38 -19.58 -5.23 10.38
C ALA A 38 -19.12 -6.21 11.48
N SER A 39 -20.06 -6.72 12.27
CA SER A 39 -19.88 -7.80 13.23
C SER A 39 -19.39 -9.07 12.54
N SER A 40 -18.72 -9.94 13.32
CA SER A 40 -18.41 -11.30 12.90
C SER A 40 -19.67 -12.07 12.46
N CYS A 41 -20.82 -11.79 13.07
CA CYS A 41 -22.12 -12.37 12.73
C CYS A 41 -22.49 -12.05 11.27
N LYS A 42 -22.56 -10.76 10.90
CA LYS A 42 -22.94 -10.34 9.54
C LYS A 42 -21.95 -10.82 8.49
N ASN A 43 -20.66 -10.84 8.80
CA ASN A 43 -19.66 -11.34 7.86
C ASN A 43 -19.87 -12.84 7.52
N CYS A 44 -20.17 -13.68 8.51
CA CYS A 44 -20.42 -15.11 8.26
C CYS A 44 -21.81 -15.35 7.67
N HIS A 45 -22.84 -14.73 8.24
CA HIS A 45 -24.23 -15.02 7.90
C HIS A 45 -24.67 -14.37 6.58
N GLU A 46 -24.27 -13.13 6.35
CA GLU A 46 -24.75 -12.33 5.21
C GLU A 46 -23.73 -12.24 4.09
N VAL A 47 -22.47 -11.95 4.40
CA VAL A 47 -21.42 -11.79 3.37
C VAL A 47 -20.97 -13.14 2.82
N GLN A 48 -20.70 -14.11 3.69
CA GLN A 48 -20.34 -15.47 3.28
C GLN A 48 -21.58 -16.33 2.97
N GLY A 49 -22.76 -15.91 3.42
CA GLY A 49 -24.03 -16.57 3.09
C GLY A 49 -24.23 -17.92 3.79
N GLU A 50 -23.60 -18.15 4.94
CA GLU A 50 -23.74 -19.41 5.69
C GLU A 50 -25.18 -19.61 6.20
N TYR A 51 -25.83 -18.53 6.62
CA TYR A 51 -27.25 -18.52 6.99
C TYR A 51 -27.77 -17.08 6.91
N PRO A 52 -28.06 -16.59 5.69
CA PRO A 52 -28.47 -15.21 5.47
C PRO A 52 -29.92 -15.01 5.89
N VAL A 53 -30.16 -14.02 6.74
CA VAL A 53 -31.48 -13.69 7.29
C VAL A 53 -31.98 -12.33 6.83
N ASN A 54 -31.12 -11.43 6.34
CA ASN A 54 -31.55 -10.12 5.81
C ASN A 54 -32.38 -10.20 4.52
N SER A 55 -32.61 -11.40 4.00
CA SER A 55 -33.48 -11.64 2.84
C SER A 55 -34.36 -12.87 3.05
N ASP A 56 -34.69 -13.20 4.30
CA ASP A 56 -35.52 -14.36 4.66
C ASP A 56 -37.01 -14.16 4.34
N GLY A 57 -37.42 -12.95 3.92
CA GLY A 57 -38.79 -12.60 3.57
C GLY A 57 -39.70 -12.37 4.79
N THR A 58 -39.17 -12.41 6.01
CA THR A 58 -39.93 -12.14 7.24
C THR A 58 -40.10 -10.65 7.51
N ASN A 59 -39.36 -9.78 6.82
CA ASN A 59 -39.19 -8.34 7.07
C ASN A 59 -38.65 -7.98 8.47
N TRP A 60 -38.54 -8.94 9.40
CA TRP A 60 -37.99 -8.70 10.74
C TRP A 60 -36.54 -8.28 10.61
N HIS A 61 -35.70 -9.17 10.06
CA HIS A 61 -34.26 -8.96 9.99
C HIS A 61 -33.96 -7.73 9.15
N GLU A 62 -34.65 -7.56 8.02
CA GLU A 62 -34.54 -6.36 7.17
C GLU A 62 -34.78 -5.05 7.95
N ALA A 63 -35.78 -5.01 8.83
CA ALA A 63 -36.08 -3.81 9.62
C ALA A 63 -34.97 -3.44 10.63
N HIS A 64 -34.12 -4.40 11.02
CA HIS A 64 -33.07 -4.22 12.03
C HIS A 64 -31.64 -4.44 11.49
N ALA A 65 -31.50 -4.81 10.21
CA ALA A 65 -30.24 -5.13 9.56
C ALA A 65 -29.36 -3.89 9.26
N PHE A 66 -29.92 -2.69 9.40
CA PHE A 66 -29.27 -1.43 9.02
C PHE A 66 -28.03 -1.10 9.84
N GLY A 67 -27.96 -1.58 11.09
CA GLY A 67 -26.89 -1.22 12.04
C GLY A 67 -26.03 -2.39 12.52
N ASP A 68 -26.17 -3.58 11.93
CA ASP A 68 -25.47 -4.79 12.38
C ASP A 68 -25.69 -5.12 13.87
N PHE A 69 -26.97 -5.23 14.20
CA PHE A 69 -27.44 -5.37 15.58
C PHE A 69 -27.74 -6.82 15.97
N CYS A 70 -27.11 -7.79 15.31
CA CYS A 70 -27.34 -9.21 15.58
C CYS A 70 -27.19 -9.54 17.06
N GLU A 71 -26.17 -9.00 17.73
CA GLU A 71 -25.92 -9.27 19.15
C GLU A 71 -26.95 -8.66 20.10
N PHE A 72 -27.62 -7.58 19.72
CA PHE A 72 -28.61 -6.99 20.61
C PHE A 72 -29.83 -7.90 20.74
N CYS A 73 -30.14 -8.68 19.70
CA CYS A 73 -31.23 -9.63 19.72
C CYS A 73 -30.78 -11.02 20.16
N HIS A 74 -29.66 -11.50 19.61
CA HIS A 74 -29.19 -12.88 19.76
C HIS A 74 -28.07 -13.06 20.78
N ALA A 75 -27.60 -11.99 21.43
CA ALA A 75 -26.39 -11.99 22.24
C ALA A 75 -25.17 -12.50 21.45
N GLY A 76 -24.19 -13.13 22.12
CA GLY A 76 -22.95 -13.59 21.51
C GLY A 76 -21.85 -12.53 21.46
N ASN A 77 -20.77 -12.85 20.75
CA ASN A 77 -19.57 -12.01 20.65
C ASN A 77 -19.28 -11.60 19.20
N VAL A 78 -19.67 -10.37 18.84
CA VAL A 78 -19.47 -9.79 17.50
C VAL A 78 -18.02 -9.54 17.11
N GLN A 79 -17.09 -9.64 18.05
CA GLN A 79 -15.65 -9.44 17.81
C GLN A 79 -14.88 -10.76 17.67
N ALA A 80 -15.53 -11.89 17.92
CA ALA A 80 -14.89 -13.20 17.84
C ALA A 80 -14.57 -13.59 16.38
N THR A 81 -13.39 -14.16 16.17
CA THR A 81 -12.95 -14.64 14.85
C THR A 81 -13.27 -16.12 14.61
N THR A 82 -13.81 -16.81 15.61
CA THR A 82 -14.21 -18.22 15.52
C THR A 82 -15.70 -18.35 15.78
N LYS A 83 -16.33 -19.33 15.13
CA LYS A 83 -17.77 -19.60 15.28
C LYS A 83 -18.12 -19.93 16.72
N GLU A 84 -17.30 -20.75 17.36
CA GLU A 84 -17.53 -21.21 18.73
C GLU A 84 -17.52 -20.06 19.74
N GLU A 85 -16.57 -19.14 19.62
CA GLU A 85 -16.48 -17.97 20.50
C GLU A 85 -17.55 -16.92 20.17
N ALA A 86 -17.90 -16.74 18.88
CA ALA A 86 -18.97 -15.84 18.46
C ALA A 86 -20.33 -16.27 19.00
N HIS A 87 -20.58 -17.59 19.05
CA HIS A 87 -21.85 -18.15 19.49
C HIS A 87 -21.94 -18.38 21.01
N GLN A 88 -20.88 -18.05 21.76
CA GLN A 88 -20.90 -18.25 23.21
C GLN A 88 -21.91 -17.31 23.87
N GLY A 89 -22.89 -17.87 24.57
CA GLY A 89 -23.92 -17.10 25.27
C GLY A 89 -24.98 -16.51 24.35
N MET A 90 -25.15 -17.05 23.13
CA MET A 90 -26.30 -16.69 22.30
C MET A 90 -27.62 -17.11 22.94
N GLU A 91 -28.63 -16.26 22.76
CA GLU A 91 -29.99 -16.46 23.27
C GLU A 91 -31.00 -16.31 22.13
N ALA A 92 -32.16 -16.94 22.25
CA ALA A 92 -33.24 -16.72 21.30
C ALA A 92 -33.92 -15.37 21.61
N PRO A 93 -34.08 -14.46 20.62
CA PRO A 93 -34.53 -13.08 20.89
C PRO A 93 -35.90 -12.96 21.56
N LEU A 94 -36.76 -13.96 21.38
CA LEU A 94 -38.11 -13.98 21.93
C LEU A 94 -38.22 -14.65 23.31
N ASP A 95 -37.16 -15.29 23.78
CA ASP A 95 -37.13 -15.87 25.13
C ASP A 95 -36.98 -14.76 26.20
N ASN A 96 -36.33 -13.64 25.86
CA ASN A 96 -36.13 -12.51 26.75
C ASN A 96 -36.27 -11.16 26.02
N ILE A 97 -37.50 -10.81 25.67
CA ILE A 97 -37.81 -9.58 24.92
C ILE A 97 -37.31 -8.31 25.61
N GLN A 98 -37.25 -8.29 26.95
CA GLN A 98 -36.73 -7.13 27.68
C GLN A 98 -35.24 -6.90 27.43
N ALA A 99 -34.45 -7.97 27.36
CA ALA A 99 -33.03 -7.88 27.03
C ALA A 99 -32.82 -7.57 25.54
N SER A 100 -33.58 -8.22 24.67
CA SER A 100 -33.39 -8.13 23.22
C SER A 100 -33.94 -6.84 22.60
N CYS A 101 -35.07 -6.34 23.11
CA CYS A 101 -35.80 -5.21 22.51
C CYS A 101 -35.82 -3.97 23.41
N GLY A 102 -35.75 -4.15 24.74
CA GLY A 102 -36.09 -3.11 25.71
C GLY A 102 -35.16 -1.90 25.74
N ASN A 103 -33.93 -2.04 25.24
CA ASN A 103 -32.99 -0.92 25.14
C ASN A 103 -33.42 0.13 24.10
N CYS A 104 -34.17 -0.27 23.07
CA CYS A 104 -34.65 0.62 22.01
C CYS A 104 -36.17 0.86 22.10
N HIS A 105 -36.92 -0.14 22.58
CA HIS A 105 -38.37 -0.17 22.62
C HIS A 105 -38.91 -0.27 24.04
N ALA A 106 -38.42 0.57 24.97
CA ALA A 106 -38.86 0.54 26.37
C ALA A 106 -40.36 0.87 26.56
N ALA A 107 -40.94 1.69 25.66
CA ALA A 107 -42.31 2.17 25.78
C ALA A 107 -43.34 1.29 25.05
N ASP A 108 -42.91 0.53 24.05
CA ASP A 108 -43.75 -0.25 23.13
C ASP A 108 -43.25 -1.68 22.91
N LEU A 109 -42.50 -2.21 23.89
CA LEU A 109 -41.87 -3.53 23.89
C LEU A 109 -42.84 -4.65 23.52
N ASP A 110 -43.90 -4.82 24.33
CA ASP A 110 -44.84 -5.93 24.21
C ASP A 110 -45.67 -5.84 22.93
N GLU A 111 -46.06 -4.62 22.54
CA GLU A 111 -46.82 -4.38 21.31
C GLU A 111 -46.01 -4.78 20.07
N ARG A 112 -44.74 -4.35 20.00
CA ARG A 112 -43.86 -4.69 18.88
C ARG A 112 -43.45 -6.16 18.87
N ALA A 113 -43.09 -6.70 20.03
CA ALA A 113 -42.75 -8.11 20.15
C ALA A 113 -43.93 -9.00 19.76
N GLY A 114 -45.17 -8.60 20.11
CA GLY A 114 -46.40 -9.31 19.77
C GLY A 114 -46.62 -9.48 18.27
N VAL A 115 -46.31 -8.45 17.46
CA VAL A 115 -46.40 -8.55 15.98
C VAL A 115 -45.51 -9.67 15.46
N TYR A 116 -44.30 -9.77 16.01
CA TYR A 116 -43.34 -10.77 15.57
C TYR A 116 -43.62 -12.18 16.10
N ALA A 117 -44.03 -12.30 17.35
CA ALA A 117 -44.49 -13.57 17.92
C ALA A 117 -45.66 -14.16 17.12
N ALA A 118 -46.62 -13.32 16.73
CA ALA A 118 -47.74 -13.74 15.89
C ALA A 118 -47.29 -14.19 14.50
N ALA A 119 -46.34 -13.48 13.87
CA ALA A 119 -45.81 -13.84 12.55
C ALA A 119 -45.02 -15.15 12.58
N LEU A 120 -44.30 -15.43 13.67
CA LEU A 120 -43.48 -16.63 13.84
C LEU A 120 -44.22 -17.82 14.49
N GLY A 121 -45.42 -17.59 15.02
CA GLY A 121 -46.21 -18.62 15.70
C GLY A 121 -45.59 -19.09 17.03
N VAL A 122 -44.91 -18.20 17.75
CA VAL A 122 -44.26 -18.51 19.03
C VAL A 122 -44.87 -17.67 20.16
N GLU A 123 -44.88 -18.22 21.38
CA GLU A 123 -45.27 -17.46 22.57
C GLU A 123 -44.13 -16.56 23.03
N LEU A 124 -44.44 -15.33 23.43
CA LEU A 124 -43.46 -14.42 23.99
C LEU A 124 -42.99 -14.94 25.36
N GLY A 125 -41.68 -15.10 25.52
CA GLY A 125 -41.08 -15.33 26.82
C GLY A 125 -41.36 -14.13 27.73
N ALA A 126 -41.89 -14.39 28.92
CA ALA A 126 -42.07 -13.35 29.93
C ALA A 126 -40.69 -12.85 30.36
N GLY A 127 -40.26 -11.73 29.79
CA GLY A 127 -39.06 -11.02 30.21
C GLY A 127 -39.08 -10.85 31.72
N GLY A 128 -37.98 -11.24 32.38
CA GLY A 128 -37.88 -11.49 33.83
C GLY A 128 -38.51 -10.42 34.74
N GLY A 129 -39.82 -10.52 34.94
CA GLY A 129 -40.46 -10.11 36.18
C GLY A 129 -39.91 -11.00 37.28
N SER A 130 -39.24 -10.39 38.25
CA SER A 130 -38.81 -11.10 39.46
C SER A 130 -39.99 -11.82 40.10
N ASP A 131 -40.07 -13.13 39.92
CA ASP A 131 -40.57 -14.08 40.92
C ASP A 131 -40.03 -15.47 40.59
N GLY A 132 -39.26 -16.01 41.53
CA GLY A 132 -38.59 -17.29 41.38
C GLY A 132 -39.55 -18.47 41.34
N GLY A 133 -39.28 -19.43 40.44
CA GLY A 133 -40.00 -20.68 40.39
C GLY A 133 -39.36 -21.65 39.40
N SER A 134 -38.54 -22.55 39.91
CA SER A 134 -37.90 -23.65 39.21
C SER A 134 -38.89 -24.62 38.53
N THR A 135 -38.46 -25.24 37.41
CA THR A 135 -38.45 -26.71 37.11
C THR A 135 -38.86 -27.02 35.65
N PRO A 136 -38.26 -28.05 34.97
CA PRO A 136 -38.11 -28.08 33.51
C PRO A 136 -38.94 -29.16 32.80
N GLY A 137 -38.96 -29.08 31.46
CA GLY A 137 -39.02 -30.25 30.56
C GLY A 137 -40.34 -30.45 29.83
N GLY A 138 -40.32 -30.33 28.50
CA GLY A 138 -41.43 -30.70 27.63
C GLY A 138 -41.04 -30.67 26.15
N GLU A 139 -40.70 -31.83 25.62
CA GLU A 139 -40.45 -32.15 24.21
C GLU A 139 -41.69 -31.85 23.33
N PRO A 140 -41.55 -31.43 22.05
CA PRO A 140 -42.70 -31.14 21.19
C PRO A 140 -43.19 -32.42 20.47
N PRO A 141 -44.51 -32.69 20.38
CA PRO A 141 -45.03 -33.63 19.42
C PRO A 141 -45.24 -32.98 18.05
N ALA A 142 -45.04 -33.81 17.03
CA ALA A 142 -45.14 -33.51 15.62
C ALA A 142 -46.60 -33.53 15.09
N ALA A 143 -46.76 -32.88 13.93
CA ALA A 143 -47.83 -33.01 12.92
C ALA A 143 -49.19 -32.34 13.27
N GLU A 144 -49.98 -31.75 12.37
CA GLU A 144 -50.27 -32.06 10.97
C GLU A 144 -50.72 -30.83 10.15
N ASP A 145 -50.60 -31.04 8.85
CA ASP A 145 -51.11 -30.36 7.65
C ASP A 145 -52.62 -30.01 7.69
N THR A 146 -53.02 -28.76 7.40
CA THR A 146 -54.37 -28.44 6.87
C THR A 146 -54.41 -27.07 6.14
N ALA A 147 -54.38 -27.14 4.81
CA ALA A 147 -55.21 -26.44 3.81
C ALA A 147 -55.85 -25.04 4.06
N ALA A 148 -55.59 -24.14 3.10
CA ALA A 148 -56.41 -23.00 2.63
C ALA A 148 -57.89 -23.39 2.31
N PRO A 149 -58.89 -22.49 2.07
CA PRO A 149 -58.87 -21.20 1.33
C PRO A 149 -59.96 -20.17 1.82
N PRO A 150 -60.58 -19.28 0.98
CA PRO A 150 -60.10 -18.41 -0.11
C PRO A 150 -60.27 -16.90 0.21
N ALA A 151 -59.79 -16.09 -0.74
CA ALA A 151 -59.98 -14.65 -0.88
C ALA A 151 -61.43 -14.17 -0.75
N ASP A 152 -61.61 -13.01 -0.10
CA ASP A 152 -62.73 -12.12 -0.39
C ASP A 152 -62.23 -10.67 -0.54
N THR A 153 -62.85 -10.00 -1.49
CA THR A 153 -62.50 -8.72 -2.07
C THR A 153 -63.57 -7.74 -1.62
N THR A 154 -63.24 -6.67 -0.90
CA THR A 154 -64.11 -5.49 -0.90
C THR A 154 -63.38 -4.22 -0.53
N GLU A 155 -63.67 -3.21 -1.34
CA GLU A 155 -63.08 -1.87 -1.41
C GLU A 155 -63.49 -0.94 -0.26
N SER A 156 -62.70 0.14 -0.17
CA SER A 156 -63.15 1.53 -0.01
C SER A 156 -63.15 2.11 1.41
N GLY A 157 -62.22 3.05 1.61
CA GLY A 157 -62.14 3.93 2.78
C GLY A 157 -61.03 4.97 2.64
N SER A 158 -61.16 5.86 1.65
CA SER A 158 -60.37 7.10 1.56
C SER A 158 -60.71 8.08 2.69
N ALA A 159 -59.65 8.61 3.33
CA ALA A 159 -59.48 9.95 3.94
C ALA A 159 -58.41 9.79 5.03
N ASP A 160 -57.45 10.67 5.30
CA ASP A 160 -57.02 11.94 4.75
C ASP A 160 -55.65 12.22 5.39
N THR A 161 -54.71 12.75 4.61
CA THR A 161 -53.76 13.82 4.98
C THR A 161 -53.05 13.80 6.35
N ALA A 162 -51.73 13.52 6.35
CA ALA A 162 -50.75 14.35 7.06
C ALA A 162 -49.34 14.22 6.47
N SER A 163 -48.95 15.27 5.74
CA SER A 163 -47.61 15.59 5.24
C SER A 163 -46.72 16.18 6.34
N VAL A 164 -45.60 15.52 6.68
CA VAL A 164 -44.29 16.07 7.14
C VAL A 164 -43.32 14.86 7.19
N SER A 165 -42.04 14.86 6.85
CA SER A 165 -41.04 15.90 6.67
C SER A 165 -39.91 15.31 5.82
N SER A 166 -39.46 16.02 4.80
CA SER A 166 -38.36 15.62 3.93
C SER A 166 -37.02 15.81 4.66
N ALA A 167 -36.31 14.71 4.93
CA ALA A 167 -34.90 14.75 5.29
C ALA A 167 -34.06 15.11 4.05
N PRO A 168 -32.98 15.91 4.19
CA PRO A 168 -32.16 16.31 3.05
C PRO A 168 -31.36 15.12 2.50
N PRO A 169 -31.01 15.13 1.20
CA PRO A 169 -30.08 14.16 0.64
C PRO A 169 -28.68 14.40 1.23
N SER A 170 -28.22 13.46 2.05
CA SER A 170 -26.83 13.40 2.49
C SER A 170 -25.97 12.86 1.33
N ASP A 171 -25.55 13.76 0.45
CA ASP A 171 -24.45 13.55 -0.50
C ASP A 171 -23.09 13.60 0.23
N ALA A 172 -22.89 12.71 1.20
CA ALA A 172 -21.58 12.48 1.78
C ALA A 172 -20.91 11.33 1.01
N PRO A 173 -19.69 11.50 0.49
CA PRO A 173 -18.96 10.39 -0.10
C PRO A 173 -18.69 9.37 1.00
N SER A 174 -19.21 8.15 0.83
CA SER A 174 -18.89 6.95 1.63
C SER A 174 -17.44 6.50 1.41
N GLY A 175 -16.49 7.43 1.52
CA GLY A 175 -15.07 7.13 1.66
C GLY A 175 -14.81 6.93 3.14
N LEU A 176 -14.83 5.66 3.57
CA LEU A 176 -14.37 5.26 4.89
C LEU A 176 -12.92 5.75 5.04
N VAL A 177 -12.71 6.79 5.85
CA VAL A 177 -11.36 7.24 6.20
C VAL A 177 -10.85 6.22 7.22
N VAL A 178 -10.04 5.27 6.75
CA VAL A 178 -9.49 4.15 7.54
C VAL A 178 -8.50 4.60 8.64
N ASP A 179 -8.14 5.89 8.67
CA ASP A 179 -7.18 6.47 9.61
C ASP A 179 -7.78 7.69 10.38
N ASP A 180 -8.98 7.57 10.97
CA ASP A 180 -9.44 8.56 11.93
C ASP A 180 -8.83 8.27 13.32
N PRO A 181 -8.03 9.19 13.91
CA PRO A 181 -7.42 8.99 15.22
C PRO A 181 -8.44 8.85 16.38
N ASN A 182 -9.73 9.07 16.13
CA ASN A 182 -10.81 8.90 17.10
C ASN A 182 -11.54 7.55 17.00
N VAL A 183 -11.24 6.71 16.00
CA VAL A 183 -11.80 5.35 15.91
C VAL A 183 -10.96 4.41 16.77
N ILE A 184 -11.52 4.00 17.90
CA ILE A 184 -10.88 3.04 18.81
C ILE A 184 -11.10 1.64 18.24
N ASP A 185 -10.03 1.00 17.77
CA ASP A 185 -10.02 -0.44 17.47
C ASP A 185 -10.06 -1.21 18.81
N TYR A 186 -11.27 -1.59 19.22
CA TYR A 186 -11.50 -2.31 20.47
C TYR A 186 -10.85 -3.69 20.51
N VAL A 187 -10.69 -4.34 19.35
CA VAL A 187 -10.03 -5.65 19.23
C VAL A 187 -8.53 -5.50 19.45
N ALA A 188 -7.90 -4.51 18.80
CA ALA A 188 -6.50 -4.19 19.05
C ALA A 188 -6.25 -3.80 20.51
N ARG A 189 -7.15 -3.00 21.11
CA ARG A 189 -7.04 -2.60 22.52
C ARG A 189 -7.22 -3.78 23.48
N TYR A 190 -8.14 -4.70 23.21
CA TYR A 190 -8.33 -5.90 24.01
C TYR A 190 -7.11 -6.83 23.91
N ASN A 191 -6.59 -7.05 22.69
CA ASN A 191 -5.39 -7.86 22.48
C ASN A 191 -4.17 -7.30 23.21
N GLU A 192 -4.00 -5.98 23.25
CA GLU A 192 -2.90 -5.34 23.97
C GLU A 192 -3.09 -5.39 25.49
N THR A 193 -4.30 -5.15 26.00
CA THR A 193 -4.55 -5.01 27.45
C THR A 193 -4.82 -6.32 28.17
N ALA A 194 -5.58 -7.23 27.56
CA ALA A 194 -5.97 -8.50 28.17
C ALA A 194 -4.99 -9.63 27.84
N LEU A 195 -4.49 -9.69 26.59
CA LEU A 195 -3.63 -10.78 26.12
C LEU A 195 -2.14 -10.40 26.10
N GLY A 196 -1.80 -9.12 26.27
CA GLY A 196 -0.43 -8.63 26.20
C GLY A 196 0.21 -8.74 24.81
N ILE A 197 -0.60 -8.98 23.77
CA ILE A 197 -0.15 -9.13 22.39
C ILE A 197 -0.07 -7.75 21.78
N LYS A 198 1.16 -7.23 21.64
CA LYS A 198 1.38 -5.97 20.93
C LYS A 198 1.19 -6.19 19.43
N GLN A 199 0.15 -5.56 18.87
CA GLN A 199 -0.05 -5.44 17.42
C GLN A 199 1.18 -4.77 16.81
N VAL A 200 1.98 -5.52 16.06
CA VAL A 200 3.09 -4.96 15.29
C VAL A 200 2.51 -4.46 13.98
N ASN A 201 2.47 -3.14 13.78
CA ASN A 201 2.08 -2.57 12.50
C ASN A 201 3.15 -2.94 11.46
N TRP A 202 2.86 -4.00 10.69
CA TRP A 202 3.75 -4.48 9.63
C TRP A 202 3.92 -3.45 8.51
N GLY A 203 2.91 -2.60 8.27
CA GLY A 203 2.99 -1.47 7.35
C GLY A 203 4.13 -0.52 7.72
N ASP A 204 4.20 -0.12 8.99
CA ASP A 204 5.29 0.74 9.50
C ASP A 204 6.66 0.06 9.39
N ARG A 205 6.74 -1.24 9.67
CA ARG A 205 7.99 -2.02 9.55
C ARG A 205 8.48 -2.05 8.10
N ILE A 206 7.58 -2.29 7.14
CA ILE A 206 7.90 -2.30 5.70
C ILE A 206 8.31 -0.90 5.24
N LEU A 207 7.58 0.14 5.66
CA LEU A 207 7.88 1.52 5.33
C LEU A 207 9.28 1.91 5.82
N TRP A 208 9.62 1.61 7.08
CA TRP A 208 10.97 1.82 7.61
C TRP A 208 12.04 1.06 6.83
N GLY A 209 11.75 -0.18 6.44
CA GLY A 209 12.62 -0.97 5.57
C GLY A 209 12.91 -0.27 4.23
N LEU A 210 11.86 0.22 3.55
CA LEU A 210 11.98 0.94 2.28
C LEU A 210 12.75 2.25 2.41
N ILE A 211 12.53 3.01 3.48
CA ILE A 211 13.26 4.25 3.75
C ILE A 211 14.75 3.97 3.91
N VAL A 212 15.12 2.96 4.72
CA VAL A 212 16.52 2.59 4.94
C VAL A 212 17.19 2.12 3.64
N VAL A 213 16.51 1.27 2.87
CA VAL A 213 16.99 0.81 1.56
C VAL A 213 17.23 2.01 0.63
N THR A 214 16.24 2.90 0.50
CA THR A 214 16.34 4.06 -0.39
C THR A 214 17.46 5.00 0.04
N ALA A 215 17.63 5.24 1.34
CA ALA A 215 18.70 6.07 1.87
C ALA A 215 20.09 5.48 1.58
N VAL A 216 20.27 4.17 1.79
CA VAL A 216 21.54 3.49 1.57
C VAL A 216 21.88 3.42 0.08
N PHE A 217 20.96 2.93 -0.76
CA PHE A 217 21.20 2.78 -2.19
C PHE A 217 21.24 4.13 -2.91
N GLY A 218 20.34 5.06 -2.57
CA GLY A 218 20.33 6.41 -3.11
C GLY A 218 21.59 7.20 -2.70
N GLY A 219 21.98 7.14 -1.43
CA GLY A 219 23.20 7.78 -0.94
C GLY A 219 24.47 7.22 -1.61
N ALA A 220 24.58 5.89 -1.71
CA ALA A 220 25.70 5.25 -2.40
C ALA A 220 25.76 5.61 -3.89
N PHE A 221 24.60 5.67 -4.57
CA PHE A 221 24.52 6.06 -5.98
C PHE A 221 24.98 7.50 -6.19
N VAL A 222 24.56 8.44 -5.34
CA VAL A 222 24.98 9.86 -5.41
C VAL A 222 26.49 9.96 -5.26
N ILE A 223 27.08 9.32 -4.24
CA ILE A 223 28.53 9.35 -4.01
C ILE A 223 29.29 8.74 -5.18
N TRP A 224 28.81 7.62 -5.73
CA TRP A 224 29.43 6.97 -6.88
C TRP A 224 29.35 7.84 -8.14
N ASN A 225 28.19 8.42 -8.41
CA ASN A 225 27.97 9.30 -9.56
C ASN A 225 28.84 10.56 -9.46
N GLU A 226 28.90 11.17 -8.28
CA GLU A 226 29.76 12.33 -8.04
C GLU A 226 31.25 11.99 -8.23
N ARG A 227 31.72 10.85 -7.70
CA ARG A 227 33.10 10.39 -7.93
C ARG A 227 33.38 10.14 -9.41
N ARG A 228 32.43 9.58 -10.15
CA ARG A 228 32.56 9.34 -11.59
C ARG A 228 32.66 10.66 -12.37
N LEU A 229 31.81 11.63 -12.06
CA LEU A 229 31.84 12.95 -12.70
C LEU A 229 33.10 13.73 -12.34
N ARG A 230 33.58 13.65 -11.09
CA ARG A 230 34.83 14.28 -10.65
C ARG A 230 36.05 13.70 -11.36
N ARG A 231 36.08 12.40 -11.66
CA ARG A 231 37.19 11.75 -12.38
C ARG A 231 37.42 12.33 -13.78
N ASN A 232 36.36 12.83 -14.42
CA ASN A 232 36.43 13.37 -15.77
C ASN A 232 36.62 14.89 -15.82
N ARG A 233 36.75 15.57 -14.67
CA ARG A 233 37.07 17.00 -14.63
C ARG A 233 38.58 17.18 -14.53
N ILE A 234 39.13 18.04 -15.39
CA ILE A 234 40.49 18.55 -15.23
C ILE A 234 40.53 19.25 -13.86
N PRO A 235 41.41 18.85 -12.93
CA PRO A 235 41.53 19.53 -11.65
C PRO A 235 41.99 20.96 -11.90
N VAL A 236 41.13 21.93 -11.57
CA VAL A 236 41.46 23.35 -11.58
C VAL A 236 41.83 23.72 -10.15
N SER A 237 43.01 24.29 -9.94
CA SER A 237 43.43 24.76 -8.61
C SER A 237 42.66 26.03 -8.21
N ASP A 238 42.53 26.26 -6.91
CA ASP A 238 41.91 27.48 -6.38
C ASP A 238 42.63 28.75 -6.87
N GLU A 239 43.94 28.65 -7.12
CA GLU A 239 44.75 29.71 -7.71
C GLU A 239 44.30 30.07 -9.13
N ILE A 240 44.05 29.06 -9.99
CA ILE A 240 43.56 29.29 -11.36
C ILE A 240 42.13 29.84 -11.34
N LEU A 241 41.29 29.42 -10.37
CA LEU A 241 39.94 29.98 -10.20
C LEU A 241 39.99 31.45 -9.77
N ALA A 242 40.91 31.81 -8.88
CA ALA A 242 41.11 33.20 -8.47
C ALA A 242 41.63 34.05 -9.64
N GLU A 243 42.61 33.54 -10.38
CA GLU A 243 43.17 34.20 -11.56
C GLU A 243 42.12 34.38 -12.67
N GLN A 244 41.30 33.35 -12.93
CA GLN A 244 40.20 33.43 -13.89
C GLN A 244 39.21 34.52 -13.51
N ARG A 245 38.77 34.57 -12.25
CA ARG A 245 37.82 35.60 -11.78
C ARG A 245 38.37 37.02 -11.88
N GLN A 246 39.68 37.18 -11.66
CA GLN A 246 40.32 38.50 -11.63
C GLN A 246 40.69 39.01 -13.03
N ASN A 247 41.27 38.16 -13.86
CA ASN A 247 41.92 38.58 -15.11
C ASN A 247 41.16 38.14 -16.37
N TYR A 248 40.35 37.07 -16.29
CA TYR A 248 39.73 36.42 -17.44
C TYR A 248 38.27 35.96 -17.16
N PRO A 249 37.37 36.84 -16.66
CA PRO A 249 36.05 36.43 -16.18
C PRO A 249 35.18 35.79 -17.28
N GLU A 250 35.42 36.17 -18.54
CA GLU A 250 34.69 35.68 -19.73
C GLU A 250 35.10 34.25 -20.14
N TYR A 251 36.24 33.74 -19.66
CA TYR A 251 36.77 32.45 -20.08
C TYR A 251 36.51 31.35 -19.06
N PRO A 252 36.17 30.11 -19.49
CA PRO A 252 36.04 28.98 -18.59
C PRO A 252 37.35 28.70 -17.85
N PRO A 253 37.30 28.25 -16.58
CA PRO A 253 38.49 27.99 -15.78
C PRO A 253 39.42 26.94 -16.39
N GLN A 254 38.88 26.02 -17.21
CA GLN A 254 39.67 25.03 -17.93
C GLN A 254 40.56 25.67 -19.01
N VAL A 255 40.10 26.74 -19.65
CA VAL A 255 40.87 27.47 -20.67
C VAL A 255 41.99 28.25 -19.99
N VAL A 256 41.69 28.93 -18.88
CA VAL A 256 42.69 29.65 -18.09
C VAL A 256 43.76 28.68 -17.55
N ALA A 257 43.37 27.48 -17.12
CA ALA A 257 44.29 26.44 -16.68
C ALA A 257 45.29 25.99 -17.77
N LEU A 258 44.96 26.17 -19.05
CA LEU A 258 45.83 25.80 -20.17
C LEU A 258 46.83 26.91 -20.54
N LEU A 259 46.56 28.18 -20.17
CA LEU A 259 47.42 29.31 -20.54
C LEU A 259 48.89 29.13 -20.14
N PRO A 260 49.25 28.69 -18.91
CA PRO A 260 50.65 28.51 -18.53
C PRO A 260 51.35 27.40 -19.32
N ARG A 261 50.59 26.43 -19.85
CA ARG A 261 51.13 25.34 -20.69
C ARG A 261 51.33 25.81 -22.11
N LEU A 262 50.37 26.56 -22.66
CA LEU A 262 50.48 27.18 -23.97
C LEU A 262 51.67 28.15 -24.03
N ALA A 263 51.88 28.94 -22.96
CA ALA A 263 53.01 29.87 -22.86
C ALA A 263 54.39 29.20 -22.92
N LYS A 264 54.50 27.89 -22.66
CA LYS A 264 55.74 27.12 -22.76
C LYS A 264 56.01 26.54 -24.15
N LEU A 265 55.05 26.63 -25.07
CA LEU A 265 55.23 26.16 -26.45
C LEU A 265 56.18 27.08 -27.21
N SER A 266 56.91 26.51 -28.17
CA SER A 266 57.73 27.32 -29.09
C SER A 266 56.85 28.19 -29.99
N PRO A 267 57.37 29.29 -30.57
CA PRO A 267 56.61 30.14 -31.49
C PRO A 267 56.00 29.36 -32.67
N THR A 268 56.73 28.37 -33.21
CA THR A 268 56.23 27.47 -34.25
C THR A 268 55.06 26.63 -33.73
N GLY A 269 55.19 26.02 -32.55
CA GLY A 269 54.11 25.21 -31.97
C GLY A 269 52.86 26.00 -31.62
N LEU A 270 53.01 27.28 -31.24
CA LEU A 270 51.86 28.18 -31.03
C LEU A 270 51.14 28.50 -32.35
N ASN A 271 51.87 28.72 -33.44
CA ASN A 271 51.28 28.97 -34.76
C ASN A 271 50.58 27.72 -35.30
N ASP A 272 51.19 26.54 -35.13
CA ASP A 272 50.58 25.27 -35.52
C ASP A 272 49.30 25.00 -34.73
N MET A 273 49.31 25.25 -33.41
CA MET A 273 48.11 25.16 -32.58
C MET A 273 47.04 26.17 -33.00
N TYR A 274 47.42 27.40 -33.32
CA TYR A 274 46.49 28.43 -33.80
C TYR A 274 45.81 28.00 -35.11
N ARG A 275 46.58 27.55 -36.10
CA ARG A 275 46.05 27.03 -37.38
C ARG A 275 45.17 25.80 -37.17
N PHE A 276 45.53 24.92 -36.24
CA PHE A 276 44.73 23.76 -35.91
C PHE A 276 43.38 24.16 -35.30
N LEU A 277 43.36 25.15 -34.41
CA LEU A 277 42.16 25.65 -33.75
C LEU A 277 41.30 26.57 -34.63
N GLU A 278 41.80 27.01 -35.79
CA GLU A 278 41.07 27.84 -36.75
C GLU A 278 39.79 27.14 -37.26
N ASN A 279 39.79 25.79 -37.31
CA ASN A 279 38.60 25.00 -37.58
C ASN A 279 38.20 24.16 -36.34
N PRO A 280 37.31 24.68 -35.48
CA PRO A 280 37.01 24.03 -34.19
C PRO A 280 36.38 22.64 -34.36
N ALA A 281 35.56 22.43 -35.39
CA ALA A 281 34.92 21.13 -35.64
C ALA A 281 35.94 20.04 -35.98
N LYS A 282 36.92 20.36 -36.85
CA LYS A 282 38.01 19.41 -37.16
C LYS A 282 38.91 19.18 -35.95
N ALA A 283 39.20 20.23 -35.20
CA ALA A 283 40.02 20.14 -34.00
C ALA A 283 39.38 19.24 -32.94
N GLU A 284 38.07 19.37 -32.72
CA GLU A 284 37.31 18.54 -31.79
C GLU A 284 37.34 17.06 -32.18
N THR A 285 37.03 16.73 -33.44
CA THR A 285 37.07 15.35 -33.93
C THR A 285 38.46 14.73 -33.75
N PHE A 286 39.51 15.45 -34.13
CA PHE A 286 40.88 14.96 -33.99
C PHE A 286 41.29 14.75 -32.53
N LEU A 287 40.96 15.69 -31.64
CA LEU A 287 41.22 15.53 -30.20
C LEU A 287 40.42 14.37 -29.60
N HIS A 288 39.20 14.13 -30.08
CA HIS A 288 38.38 13.00 -29.68
C HIS A 288 39.01 11.67 -30.11
N ASP A 289 39.45 11.57 -31.37
CA ASP A 289 40.10 10.39 -31.92
C ASP A 289 41.43 10.11 -31.21
N LEU A 290 42.23 11.16 -30.95
CA LEU A 290 43.46 11.07 -30.14
C LEU A 290 43.21 10.57 -28.71
N ASN A 291 42.09 10.94 -28.10
CA ASN A 291 41.75 10.47 -26.76
C ASN A 291 41.24 9.02 -26.75
N GLN A 292 40.77 8.50 -27.89
CA GLN A 292 40.40 7.10 -28.04
C GLN A 292 41.61 6.19 -28.34
N LEU A 293 42.71 6.75 -28.85
CA LEU A 293 43.95 6.01 -29.05
C LEU A 293 44.51 5.51 -27.71
N ASP A 294 44.96 4.24 -27.70
CA ASP A 294 45.50 3.60 -26.50
C ASP A 294 46.68 4.44 -25.97
N PRO A 295 46.63 4.92 -24.71
CA PRO A 295 47.70 5.73 -24.13
C PRO A 295 49.06 5.01 -24.09
N ASN A 296 49.10 3.68 -24.19
CA ASN A 296 50.34 2.91 -24.33
C ASN A 296 50.93 3.07 -25.74
N LEU A 297 50.10 3.10 -26.78
CA LEU A 297 50.54 3.31 -28.15
C LEU A 297 51.20 4.69 -28.31
N VAL A 298 50.63 5.74 -27.72
CA VAL A 298 51.20 7.08 -27.75
C VAL A 298 52.59 7.12 -27.08
N LYS A 299 52.74 6.44 -25.93
CA LYS A 299 54.03 6.34 -25.24
C LYS A 299 55.06 5.57 -26.05
N ASP A 300 54.65 4.51 -26.73
CA ASP A 300 55.54 3.69 -27.53
C ASP A 300 55.99 4.44 -28.79
N VAL A 301 55.10 5.19 -29.43
CA VAL A 301 55.47 6.10 -30.54
C VAL A 301 56.44 7.20 -30.08
N GLN A 302 56.24 7.78 -28.90
CA GLN A 302 57.15 8.80 -28.35
C GLN A 302 58.55 8.26 -28.04
N LYS A 303 58.70 6.95 -27.79
CA LYS A 303 60.01 6.31 -27.57
C LYS A 303 60.76 6.03 -28.87
N LEU A 304 60.07 6.03 -30.01
CA LEU A 304 60.72 5.87 -31.32
C LEU A 304 61.62 7.08 -31.60
N ASP A 305 62.71 6.84 -32.31
CA ASP A 305 63.59 7.91 -32.78
C ASP A 305 62.88 8.79 -33.83
N ARG A 306 63.45 9.96 -34.10
CA ARG A 306 62.85 10.96 -35.00
C ARG A 306 62.64 10.43 -36.43
N GLU A 307 63.51 9.56 -36.93
CA GLU A 307 63.39 9.03 -38.29
C GLU A 307 62.23 8.03 -38.36
N SER A 308 62.12 7.16 -37.35
CA SER A 308 60.99 6.23 -37.21
C SER A 308 59.65 6.96 -37.05
N GLN A 309 59.59 8.04 -36.28
CA GLN A 309 58.38 8.88 -36.17
C GLN A 309 58.02 9.54 -37.50
N ALA A 310 59.01 10.09 -38.21
CA ALA A 310 58.80 10.70 -39.52
C ALA A 310 58.32 9.68 -40.56
N LEU A 311 58.86 8.46 -40.53
CA LEU A 311 58.45 7.36 -41.42
C LEU A 311 57.00 6.92 -41.13
N LEU A 312 56.62 6.80 -39.85
CA LEU A 312 55.24 6.48 -39.47
C LEU A 312 54.26 7.57 -39.90
N LEU A 313 54.61 8.84 -39.76
CA LEU A 313 53.79 9.96 -40.22
C LEU A 313 53.69 10.00 -41.76
N ALA A 314 54.77 9.71 -42.47
CA ALA A 314 54.77 9.64 -43.93
C ALA A 314 53.89 8.48 -44.44
N LEU A 315 53.96 7.31 -43.79
CA LEU A 315 53.11 6.16 -44.10
C LEU A 315 51.63 6.47 -43.83
N ALA A 316 51.32 7.07 -42.68
CA ALA A 316 49.95 7.45 -42.32
C ALA A 316 49.35 8.51 -43.26
N GLY A 317 50.16 9.46 -43.76
CA GLY A 317 49.73 10.48 -44.71
C GLY A 317 49.62 10.01 -46.17
N SER A 318 50.12 8.81 -46.49
CA SER A 318 50.10 8.23 -47.85
C SER A 318 48.94 7.26 -48.11
N GLY A 319 48.07 7.06 -47.11
CA GLY A 319 46.99 6.08 -47.11
C GLY A 319 45.62 6.58 -47.60
N ASP A 320 45.53 7.84 -48.01
CA ASP A 320 44.36 8.44 -48.68
C ASP A 320 44.54 8.45 -50.21
#